data_AF-A0A2J5HYX1-F1
#
_entry.id   AF-A0A2J5HYX1-F1
#
_cell.length_a   1.000
_cell.length_b   1.000
_cell.length_c   1.000
_cell.angle_alpha   90.00
_cell.angle_beta   90.00
_cell.angle_gamma   90.00
#
_symmetry.space_group_name_H-M   'P 1'
#
loop_
_entity.id
_entity.type
_entity.pdbx_description
1 polymer ?
#
loop_
_entity_poly.entity_id
_entity_poly.type
_entity_poly.pdbx_seq_one_letter_code
_entity_poly.pdbx_strand_id
1 'polypeptide(L)'
;MDIKTFPASTYCDSIVRFLDAIEYHDDNLTHNERVEGLRHVHSKTAQYFTEPLPRRILKNVAPRRIAAVTRTISHFIVYCWSKLPREAQVDVSIYFSIINVLDDEISSEPSTQMATFWTDFIQGKQQKHPFWVLFNSHLPHLLRHYGSFCAFNIMRCTFDYFEGCWIEQHNFQGYPGADCYPSFLRRLNCLGGAVAGTIFPAANFDDQALFKEMSFVMAQMDGPVALMNDLFSFYKEYDQDEANLVSNWCTVDGVTMDQALTRLTDDTIHACVRILDVLKNKDPDMLATIRGFIHGYVTWHICDLRYRLREIYERDDLEASGERFREFFDVAIDVGWVEIEEWACQVRGFEVVGPAPKGTEVQAYQSSAFAFSVDRTKHHNMDYVGRSIIGMFEWVAGYWRGKSR
;
A
#
# COMPACT_ATOMS: atom_id res chain seq x y z
N MET A 1 -5.44 18.04 14.23
CA MET A 1 -3.97 18.11 14.19
C MET A 1 -3.59 19.49 14.66
N ASP A 2 -3.00 19.61 15.85
CA ASP A 2 -2.41 20.87 16.27
C ASP A 2 -1.06 20.98 15.55
N ILE A 3 -1.06 21.66 14.39
CA ILE A 3 0.11 21.83 13.53
C ILE A 3 1.32 22.36 14.32
N LYS A 4 1.09 23.01 15.47
CA LYS A 4 2.14 23.59 16.32
C LYS A 4 2.97 22.57 17.10
N THR A 5 2.49 21.34 17.33
CA THR A 5 3.23 20.31 18.09
C THR A 5 3.99 19.32 17.22
N PHE A 6 3.78 19.33 15.90
CA PHE A 6 4.50 18.48 14.96
C PHE A 6 5.97 18.92 14.81
N PRO A 7 6.97 18.00 14.87
CA PRO A 7 8.39 18.32 14.75
C PRO A 7 8.79 18.61 13.29
N ALA A 8 8.27 19.70 12.73
CA ALA A 8 8.35 20.00 11.31
C ALA A 8 9.78 20.14 10.79
N SER A 9 10.66 20.80 11.54
CA SER A 9 12.08 20.96 11.15
C SER A 9 12.81 19.62 11.09
N THR A 10 12.64 18.76 12.11
CA THR A 10 13.23 17.41 12.15
C THR A 10 12.68 16.51 11.04
N TYR A 11 11.39 16.64 10.73
CA TYR A 11 10.77 15.94 9.63
C TYR A 11 11.31 16.40 8.27
N CYS A 12 11.41 17.70 8.03
CA CYS A 12 11.99 18.26 6.81
C CYS A 12 13.44 17.78 6.63
N ASP A 13 14.25 17.81 7.71
CA ASP A 13 15.61 17.29 7.69
C ASP A 13 15.66 15.80 7.28
N SER A 14 14.76 15.00 7.84
CA SER A 14 14.64 13.57 7.50
C SER A 14 14.33 13.34 6.02
N ILE A 15 13.36 14.08 5.48
CA ILE A 15 13.00 14.00 4.05
C ILE A 15 14.16 14.46 3.18
N VAL A 16 14.79 15.60 3.49
CA VAL A 16 15.93 16.13 2.74
C VAL A 16 17.09 15.14 2.71
N ARG A 17 17.48 14.59 3.87
CA ARG A 17 18.54 13.57 3.97
C ARG A 17 18.23 12.35 3.10
N PHE A 18 16.96 11.92 3.10
CA PHE A 18 16.54 10.80 2.26
C PHE A 18 16.64 11.14 0.76
N LEU A 19 16.10 12.28 0.34
CA LEU A 19 16.08 12.70 -1.07
C LEU A 19 17.48 12.97 -1.63
N ASP A 20 18.37 13.58 -0.84
CA ASP A 20 19.78 13.75 -1.21
C ASP A 20 20.48 12.37 -1.34
N ALA A 21 20.23 11.42 -0.43
CA ALA A 21 20.89 10.12 -0.43
C ALA A 21 20.51 9.23 -1.64
N ILE A 22 19.29 9.36 -2.15
CA ILE A 22 18.87 8.65 -3.38
C ILE A 22 19.15 9.45 -4.66
N GLU A 23 19.78 10.63 -4.55
CA GLU A 23 20.01 11.54 -5.67
C GLU A 23 18.71 11.83 -6.44
N TYR A 24 17.65 12.20 -5.71
CA TYR A 24 16.29 12.28 -6.24
C TYR A 24 16.17 13.20 -7.45
N HIS A 25 15.68 12.63 -8.55
CA HIS A 25 15.38 13.32 -9.80
C HIS A 25 14.42 12.46 -10.63
N ASP A 26 13.12 12.79 -10.64
CA ASP A 26 12.12 12.01 -11.39
C ASP A 26 12.11 12.40 -12.89
N ASP A 27 12.82 11.60 -13.68
CA ASP A 27 12.86 11.66 -15.14
C ASP A 27 12.05 10.54 -15.83
N ASN A 28 11.14 9.89 -15.10
CA ASN A 28 10.48 8.68 -15.59
C ASN A 28 9.64 8.89 -16.85
N LEU A 29 8.90 10.00 -16.88
CA LEU A 29 7.88 10.32 -17.87
C LEU A 29 7.90 11.83 -18.14
N THR A 30 7.52 12.22 -19.35
CA THR A 30 7.15 13.60 -19.67
C THR A 30 5.72 13.92 -19.18
N HIS A 31 5.36 15.21 -19.09
CA HIS A 31 4.00 15.63 -18.74
C HIS A 31 2.93 14.95 -19.61
N ASN A 32 3.15 14.92 -20.93
CA ASN A 32 2.20 14.31 -21.86
C ASN A 32 2.04 12.79 -21.63
N GLU A 33 3.13 12.08 -21.35
CA GLU A 33 3.09 10.65 -21.05
C GLU A 33 2.40 10.36 -19.71
N ARG A 34 2.56 11.25 -18.71
CA ARG A 34 1.80 11.20 -17.46
C ARG A 34 0.32 11.41 -17.72
N VAL A 35 -0.08 12.48 -18.42
CA VAL A 35 -1.48 12.77 -18.75
C VAL A 35 -2.14 11.61 -19.50
N GLU A 36 -1.49 11.11 -20.56
CA GLU A 36 -2.01 9.98 -21.35
C GLU A 36 -2.14 8.72 -20.49
N GLY A 37 -1.10 8.43 -19.70
CA GLY A 37 -1.08 7.27 -18.81
C GLY A 37 -2.15 7.30 -17.74
N LEU A 38 -2.24 8.42 -17.02
CA LEU A 38 -3.25 8.66 -16.01
C LEU A 38 -4.65 8.51 -16.61
N ARG A 39 -4.91 9.12 -17.77
CA ARG A 39 -6.20 9.04 -18.45
C ARG A 39 -6.58 7.60 -18.79
N HIS A 40 -5.66 6.85 -19.40
CA HIS A 40 -5.91 5.46 -19.78
C HIS A 40 -6.12 4.57 -18.56
N VAL A 41 -5.17 4.58 -17.62
CA VAL A 41 -5.21 3.73 -16.42
C VAL A 41 -6.45 4.04 -15.59
N HIS A 42 -6.70 5.32 -15.27
CA HIS A 42 -7.87 5.72 -14.49
C HIS A 42 -9.18 5.33 -15.15
N SER A 43 -9.35 5.61 -16.44
CA SER A 43 -10.61 5.30 -17.13
C SER A 43 -10.95 3.81 -17.10
N LYS A 44 -9.94 2.95 -17.30
CA LYS A 44 -10.09 1.49 -17.28
C LYS A 44 -10.30 0.95 -15.88
N THR A 45 -9.54 1.44 -14.89
CA THR A 45 -9.72 1.06 -13.49
C THR A 45 -11.09 1.48 -12.98
N ALA A 46 -11.56 2.69 -13.27
CA ALA A 46 -12.91 3.13 -12.93
C ALA A 46 -13.98 2.32 -13.66
N GLN A 47 -13.77 1.96 -14.94
CA GLN A 47 -14.67 1.08 -15.69
C GLN A 47 -14.86 -0.28 -14.99
N TYR A 48 -13.80 -0.91 -14.48
CA TYR A 48 -13.90 -2.16 -13.74
C TYR A 48 -14.89 -2.06 -12.57
N PHE A 49 -14.83 -0.98 -11.78
CA PHE A 49 -15.75 -0.79 -10.65
C PHE A 49 -17.21 -0.52 -11.06
N THR A 50 -17.48 -0.28 -12.35
CA THR A 50 -18.84 -0.19 -12.89
C THR A 50 -19.42 -1.54 -13.34
N GLU A 51 -18.61 -2.60 -13.37
CA GLU A 51 -19.05 -3.91 -13.80
C GLU A 51 -20.02 -4.57 -12.80
N PRO A 52 -20.87 -5.52 -13.24
CA PRO A 52 -21.89 -6.12 -12.38
C PRO A 52 -21.34 -6.76 -11.10
N LEU A 53 -20.17 -7.40 -11.15
CA LEU A 53 -19.60 -8.10 -10.01
C LEU A 53 -19.06 -7.10 -8.95
N PRO A 54 -18.13 -6.18 -9.26
CA PRO A 54 -17.70 -5.13 -8.34
C PRO A 54 -18.86 -4.34 -7.73
N ARG A 55 -19.82 -3.88 -8.55
CA ARG A 55 -21.00 -3.15 -8.03
C ARG A 55 -21.82 -3.95 -7.04
N ARG A 56 -21.99 -5.26 -7.27
CA ARG A 56 -22.75 -6.13 -6.37
C ARG A 56 -22.02 -6.36 -5.05
N ILE A 57 -20.71 -6.60 -5.11
CA ILE A 57 -19.90 -6.90 -3.93
C ILE A 57 -19.68 -5.63 -3.09
N LEU A 58 -19.43 -4.50 -3.73
CA LEU A 58 -19.14 -3.21 -3.12
C LEU A 58 -20.38 -2.32 -2.97
N LYS A 59 -21.58 -2.91 -2.94
CA LYS A 59 -22.85 -2.17 -2.89
C LYS A 59 -23.00 -1.25 -1.67
N ASN A 60 -22.25 -1.52 -0.60
CA ASN A 60 -22.25 -0.75 0.64
C ASN A 60 -21.13 0.30 0.66
N VAL A 61 -20.21 0.25 -0.30
CA VAL A 61 -19.12 1.22 -0.41
C VAL A 61 -19.64 2.51 -0.99
N ALA A 62 -19.32 3.62 -0.33
CA ALA A 62 -19.66 4.94 -0.84
C ALA A 62 -19.01 5.17 -2.22
N PRO A 63 -19.77 5.56 -3.28
CA PRO A 63 -19.20 5.76 -4.61
C PRO A 63 -18.05 6.78 -4.64
N ARG A 64 -18.13 7.83 -3.80
CA ARG A 64 -17.05 8.82 -3.62
C ARG A 64 -15.75 8.20 -3.09
N ARG A 65 -15.80 7.11 -2.32
CA ARG A 65 -14.62 6.41 -1.81
C ARG A 65 -13.95 5.64 -2.94
N ILE A 66 -14.72 4.86 -3.70
CA ILE A 66 -14.20 4.16 -4.89
C ILE A 66 -13.56 5.17 -5.85
N ALA A 67 -14.21 6.33 -6.07
CA ALA A 67 -13.65 7.38 -6.92
C ALA A 67 -12.30 7.91 -6.41
N ALA A 68 -12.20 8.21 -5.11
CA ALA A 68 -10.93 8.65 -4.51
C ALA A 68 -9.84 7.58 -4.66
N VAL A 69 -10.15 6.31 -4.36
CA VAL A 69 -9.20 5.20 -4.49
C VAL A 69 -8.73 5.04 -5.93
N THR A 70 -9.64 5.01 -6.90
CA THR A 70 -9.26 4.85 -8.31
C THR A 70 -8.36 5.99 -8.80
N ARG A 71 -8.50 7.21 -8.28
CA ARG A 71 -7.61 8.33 -8.60
C ARG A 71 -6.22 8.12 -8.00
N THR A 72 -6.15 7.96 -6.67
CA THR A 72 -4.88 7.78 -5.94
C THR A 72 -4.11 6.58 -6.46
N ILE A 73 -4.77 5.44 -6.71
CA ILE A 73 -4.08 4.25 -7.20
C ILE A 73 -3.66 4.39 -8.67
N SER A 74 -4.46 5.01 -9.54
CA SER A 74 -4.01 5.25 -10.93
C SER A 74 -2.81 6.18 -10.97
N HIS A 75 -2.77 7.19 -10.11
CA HIS A 75 -1.62 8.08 -9.93
C HIS A 75 -0.40 7.30 -9.47
N PHE A 76 -0.55 6.51 -8.41
CA PHE A 76 0.49 5.64 -7.87
C PHE A 76 1.07 4.72 -8.96
N ILE A 77 0.22 4.01 -9.70
CA ILE A 77 0.69 3.05 -10.71
C ILE A 77 1.40 3.73 -11.87
N VAL A 78 0.86 4.83 -12.41
CA VAL A 78 1.48 5.49 -13.57
C VAL A 78 2.87 6.03 -13.23
N TYR A 79 3.06 6.52 -12.01
CA TYR A 79 4.31 7.15 -11.60
C TYR A 79 5.36 6.11 -11.21
N CYS A 80 4.94 5.06 -10.49
CA CYS A 80 5.88 4.09 -9.91
C CYS A 80 6.16 2.89 -10.83
N TRP A 81 5.21 2.49 -11.68
CA TRP A 81 5.39 1.44 -12.69
C TRP A 81 5.58 2.06 -14.09
N SER A 82 6.35 3.14 -14.18
CA SER A 82 6.53 3.95 -15.40
C SER A 82 7.01 3.15 -16.62
N LYS A 83 7.68 2.02 -16.40
CA LYS A 83 8.23 1.14 -17.46
C LYS A 83 7.32 -0.03 -17.84
N LEU A 84 6.16 -0.20 -17.19
CA LEU A 84 5.24 -1.29 -17.53
C LEU A 84 4.46 -1.01 -18.83
N PRO A 85 4.12 -2.07 -19.59
CA PRO A 85 3.11 -1.98 -20.63
C PRO A 85 1.79 -1.43 -20.05
N ARG A 86 1.10 -0.59 -20.84
CA ARG A 86 -0.08 0.14 -20.36
C ARG A 86 -1.21 -0.77 -19.85
N GLU A 87 -1.44 -1.91 -20.49
CA GLU A 87 -2.45 -2.88 -20.03
C GLU A 87 -2.03 -3.58 -18.72
N ALA A 88 -0.73 -3.80 -18.50
CA ALA A 88 -0.25 -4.32 -17.22
C ALA A 88 -0.45 -3.26 -16.12
N GLN A 89 -0.21 -1.97 -16.38
CA GLN A 89 -0.53 -0.90 -15.43
C GLN A 89 -2.02 -0.87 -15.06
N VAL A 90 -2.93 -1.06 -16.02
CA VAL A 90 -4.37 -1.15 -15.75
C VAL A 90 -4.68 -2.30 -14.79
N ASP A 91 -4.17 -3.50 -15.08
CA ASP A 91 -4.46 -4.69 -14.28
C ASP A 91 -3.82 -4.59 -12.87
N VAL A 92 -2.63 -3.98 -12.75
CA VAL A 92 -1.98 -3.65 -11.47
C VAL A 92 -2.78 -2.58 -10.71
N SER A 93 -3.29 -1.55 -11.38
CA SER A 93 -4.11 -0.49 -10.77
C SER A 93 -5.41 -1.03 -10.21
N ILE A 94 -6.09 -1.94 -10.93
CA ILE A 94 -7.29 -2.62 -10.42
C ILE A 94 -6.94 -3.47 -9.18
N TYR A 95 -5.84 -4.22 -9.22
CA TYR A 95 -5.37 -5.03 -8.09
C TYR A 95 -5.17 -4.19 -6.81
N PHE A 96 -4.41 -3.10 -6.90
CA PHE A 96 -4.16 -2.22 -5.75
C PHE A 96 -5.41 -1.41 -5.35
N SER A 97 -6.32 -1.14 -6.29
CA SER A 97 -7.59 -0.48 -5.97
C SER A 97 -8.54 -1.40 -5.20
N ILE A 98 -8.60 -2.71 -5.52
CA ILE A 98 -9.39 -3.68 -4.75
C ILE A 98 -8.89 -3.74 -3.31
N ILE A 99 -7.57 -3.78 -3.13
CA ILE A 99 -6.92 -3.74 -1.82
C ILE A 99 -7.36 -2.48 -1.05
N ASN A 100 -7.13 -1.30 -1.61
CA ASN A 100 -7.34 -0.02 -0.92
C ASN A 100 -8.83 0.32 -0.68
N VAL A 101 -9.74 -0.15 -1.54
CA VAL A 101 -11.19 -0.03 -1.26
C VAL A 101 -11.61 -0.87 -0.06
N LEU A 102 -11.02 -2.05 0.10
CA LEU A 102 -11.47 -3.02 1.09
C LEU A 102 -10.73 -2.93 2.42
N ASP A 103 -9.52 -2.37 2.44
CA ASP A 103 -8.77 -2.04 3.67
C ASP A 103 -9.67 -1.29 4.68
N ASP A 104 -10.39 -0.26 4.22
CA ASP A 104 -11.28 0.57 5.04
C ASP A 104 -12.63 -0.10 5.44
N GLU A 105 -13.07 -1.14 4.71
CA GLU A 105 -14.43 -1.70 4.86
C GLU A 105 -14.48 -3.09 5.49
N ILE A 106 -13.35 -3.77 5.65
CA ILE A 106 -13.27 -5.01 6.42
C ILE A 106 -13.25 -4.64 7.92
N SER A 107 -14.30 -3.95 8.38
CA SER A 107 -14.57 -3.67 9.79
C SER A 107 -15.38 -4.78 10.47
N SER A 108 -15.74 -5.83 9.71
CA SER A 108 -16.30 -7.05 10.27
C SER A 108 -15.19 -8.09 10.44
N GLU A 109 -15.02 -8.56 11.68
CA GLU A 109 -14.21 -9.71 12.05
C GLU A 109 -14.26 -10.82 10.97
N PRO A 110 -13.19 -11.03 10.20
CA PRO A 110 -13.22 -11.88 9.01
C PRO A 110 -13.35 -13.38 9.36
N SER A 111 -13.13 -13.77 10.64
CA SER A 111 -13.22 -15.15 11.13
C SER A 111 -14.36 -15.98 10.54
N THR A 112 -15.58 -15.43 10.51
CA THR A 112 -16.77 -16.19 10.05
C THR A 112 -16.73 -16.44 8.54
N GLN A 113 -16.29 -15.46 7.76
CA GLN A 113 -16.19 -15.58 6.30
C GLN A 113 -14.98 -16.43 5.89
N MET A 114 -13.94 -16.45 6.70
CA MET A 114 -12.71 -17.22 6.47
C MET A 114 -12.80 -18.68 6.94
N ALA A 115 -13.84 -19.06 7.71
CA ALA A 115 -13.99 -20.40 8.28
C ALA A 115 -13.93 -21.56 7.27
N THR A 116 -14.32 -21.33 6.01
CA THR A 116 -14.25 -22.34 4.93
C THR A 116 -13.25 -21.99 3.84
N PHE A 117 -12.40 -20.98 4.04
CA PHE A 117 -11.53 -20.41 3.02
C PHE A 117 -10.73 -21.47 2.25
N TRP A 118 -9.95 -22.29 2.96
CA TRP A 118 -9.08 -23.30 2.35
C TRP A 118 -9.86 -24.40 1.63
N THR A 119 -10.94 -24.88 2.23
CA THR A 119 -11.81 -25.88 1.60
C THR A 119 -12.41 -25.37 0.31
N ASP A 120 -12.94 -24.13 0.34
CA ASP A 120 -13.54 -23.50 -0.84
C ASP A 120 -12.47 -23.21 -1.91
N PHE A 121 -11.27 -22.77 -1.51
CA PHE A 121 -10.15 -22.48 -2.41
C PHE A 121 -9.68 -23.74 -3.16
N ILE A 122 -9.39 -24.82 -2.42
CA ILE A 122 -8.92 -26.08 -3.00
C ILE A 122 -9.97 -26.72 -3.92
N GLN A 123 -11.26 -26.55 -3.60
CA GLN A 123 -12.37 -27.08 -4.38
C GLN A 123 -12.80 -26.17 -5.54
N GLY A 124 -12.16 -25.01 -5.74
CA GLY A 124 -12.53 -24.04 -6.78
C GLY A 124 -13.91 -23.40 -6.56
N LYS A 125 -14.38 -23.33 -5.32
CA LYS A 125 -15.64 -22.66 -4.96
C LYS A 125 -15.41 -21.16 -4.79
N GLN A 126 -16.49 -20.41 -4.98
CA GLN A 126 -16.48 -18.98 -4.69
C GLN A 126 -16.21 -18.74 -3.20
N GLN A 127 -15.28 -17.83 -2.91
CA GLN A 127 -14.95 -17.41 -1.56
C GLN A 127 -16.09 -16.59 -0.95
N LYS A 128 -16.19 -16.59 0.38
CA LYS A 128 -17.25 -15.85 1.09
C LYS A 128 -16.90 -14.38 1.33
N HIS A 129 -15.61 -14.12 1.56
CA HIS A 129 -15.15 -12.79 1.89
C HIS A 129 -15.12 -11.90 0.62
N PRO A 130 -15.71 -10.69 0.63
CA PRO A 130 -15.77 -9.77 -0.51
C PRO A 130 -14.45 -9.54 -1.24
N PHE A 131 -13.36 -9.34 -0.48
CA PHE A 131 -12.00 -9.23 -1.00
C PHE A 131 -11.65 -10.38 -1.93
N TRP A 132 -11.68 -11.62 -1.41
CA TRP A 132 -11.32 -12.80 -2.18
C TRP A 132 -12.27 -13.07 -3.36
N VAL A 133 -13.53 -12.61 -3.32
CA VAL A 133 -14.43 -12.70 -4.48
C VAL A 133 -13.95 -11.83 -5.64
N LEU A 134 -13.66 -10.55 -5.38
CA LEU A 134 -13.18 -9.62 -6.41
C LEU A 134 -11.78 -10.00 -6.86
N PHE A 135 -10.91 -10.34 -5.91
CA PHE A 135 -9.54 -10.67 -6.17
C PHE A 135 -9.41 -11.91 -7.05
N ASN A 136 -10.10 -13.00 -6.71
CA ASN A 136 -10.09 -14.21 -7.53
C ASN A 136 -10.68 -13.99 -8.92
N SER A 137 -11.58 -13.03 -9.10
CA SER A 137 -12.13 -12.69 -10.42
C SER A 137 -11.14 -11.91 -11.29
N HIS A 138 -10.31 -11.05 -10.69
CA HIS A 138 -9.37 -10.20 -11.41
C HIS A 138 -8.00 -10.84 -11.61
N LEU A 139 -7.56 -11.70 -10.67
CA LEU A 139 -6.22 -12.29 -10.66
C LEU A 139 -5.77 -12.89 -12.01
N PRO A 140 -6.59 -13.65 -12.77
CA PRO A 140 -6.16 -14.17 -14.06
C PRO A 140 -5.75 -13.08 -15.07
N HIS A 141 -6.40 -11.91 -15.02
CA HIS A 141 -6.07 -10.76 -15.87
C HIS A 141 -4.74 -10.13 -15.47
N LEU A 142 -4.43 -10.08 -14.18
CA LEU A 142 -3.13 -9.61 -13.69
C LEU A 142 -2.01 -10.61 -13.98
N LEU A 143 -2.19 -11.87 -13.56
CA LEU A 143 -1.11 -12.86 -13.55
C LEU A 143 -0.64 -13.26 -14.95
N ARG A 144 -1.45 -13.05 -16.00
CA ARG A 144 -1.05 -13.29 -17.39
C ARG A 144 0.14 -12.43 -17.85
N HIS A 145 0.41 -11.32 -17.17
CA HIS A 145 1.52 -10.41 -17.51
C HIS A 145 2.87 -10.88 -16.95
N TYR A 146 2.90 -11.90 -16.11
CA TYR A 146 4.07 -12.26 -15.30
C TYR A 146 4.47 -13.72 -15.46
N GLY A 147 5.78 -13.97 -15.33
CA GLY A 147 6.32 -15.31 -15.23
C GLY A 147 5.89 -15.99 -13.93
N SER A 148 6.01 -17.32 -13.88
CA SER A 148 5.52 -18.14 -12.76
C SER A 148 6.12 -17.74 -11.41
N PHE A 149 7.38 -17.29 -11.39
CA PHE A 149 8.07 -16.88 -10.17
C PHE A 149 7.45 -15.60 -9.58
N CYS A 150 7.30 -14.56 -10.42
CA CYS A 150 6.64 -13.30 -10.05
C CYS A 150 5.17 -13.51 -9.68
N ALA A 151 4.43 -14.31 -10.44
CA ALA A 151 3.04 -14.62 -10.17
C ALA A 151 2.85 -15.29 -8.80
N PHE A 152 3.74 -16.22 -8.42
CA PHE A 152 3.71 -16.84 -7.10
C PHE A 152 3.97 -15.83 -5.98
N ASN A 153 4.90 -14.90 -6.19
CA ASN A 153 5.19 -13.85 -5.21
C ASN A 153 4.01 -12.89 -5.00
N ILE A 154 3.33 -12.48 -6.09
CA ILE A 154 2.11 -11.67 -6.02
C ILE A 154 1.05 -12.38 -5.16
N MET A 155 0.81 -13.67 -5.42
CA MET A 155 -0.18 -14.46 -4.67
C MET A 155 0.18 -14.59 -3.20
N ARG A 156 1.42 -14.97 -2.87
CA ARG A 156 1.89 -15.08 -1.49
C ARG A 156 1.69 -13.78 -0.73
N CYS A 157 2.16 -12.67 -1.28
CA CYS A 157 2.07 -11.36 -0.61
C CYS A 157 0.64 -10.83 -0.51
N THR A 158 -0.29 -11.29 -1.35
CA THR A 158 -1.71 -11.01 -1.16
C THR A 158 -2.24 -11.67 0.11
N PHE A 159 -1.88 -12.94 0.34
CA PHE A 159 -2.28 -13.65 1.57
C PHE A 159 -1.69 -12.97 2.80
N ASP A 160 -0.40 -12.65 2.75
CA ASP A 160 0.32 -11.95 3.81
C ASP A 160 -0.38 -10.62 4.15
N TYR A 161 -0.75 -9.83 3.13
CA TYR A 161 -1.46 -8.57 3.32
C TYR A 161 -2.83 -8.74 3.97
N PHE A 162 -3.62 -9.72 3.51
CA PHE A 162 -4.92 -9.99 4.11
C PHE A 162 -4.80 -10.37 5.59
N GLU A 163 -3.80 -11.17 5.96
CA GLU A 163 -3.50 -11.49 7.35
C GLU A 163 -3.03 -10.27 8.15
N GLY A 164 -2.20 -9.41 7.54
CA GLY A 164 -1.77 -8.13 8.11
C GLY A 164 -2.96 -7.24 8.49
N CYS A 165 -3.89 -6.99 7.55
CA CYS A 165 -5.11 -6.21 7.81
C CYS A 165 -5.95 -6.83 8.92
N TRP A 166 -6.02 -8.17 9.00
CA TRP A 166 -6.74 -8.85 10.08
C TRP A 166 -6.08 -8.56 11.44
N ILE A 167 -4.75 -8.61 11.54
CA ILE A 167 -4.04 -8.27 12.78
C ILE A 167 -4.29 -6.80 13.16
N GLU A 168 -4.27 -5.89 12.19
CA GLU A 168 -4.47 -4.44 12.42
C GLU A 168 -5.83 -4.08 13.00
N GLN A 169 -6.89 -4.86 12.73
CA GLN A 169 -8.21 -4.67 13.32
C GLN A 169 -8.21 -4.74 14.85
N HIS A 170 -7.18 -5.34 15.45
CA HIS A 170 -7.02 -5.42 16.89
C HIS A 170 -6.30 -4.21 17.50
N ASN A 171 -5.84 -3.26 16.68
CA ASN A 171 -5.05 -2.08 17.07
C ASN A 171 -3.92 -2.43 18.07
N PHE A 172 -3.28 -3.58 17.87
CA PHE A 172 -2.26 -4.11 18.76
C PHE A 172 -0.88 -3.65 18.30
N GLN A 173 -0.21 -2.84 19.14
CA GLN A 173 1.11 -2.27 18.85
C GLN A 173 2.29 -3.18 19.19
N GLY A 174 2.03 -4.36 19.76
CA GLY A 174 3.05 -5.26 20.30
C GLY A 174 3.21 -5.15 21.81
N TYR A 175 3.84 -6.15 22.42
CA TYR A 175 4.21 -6.10 23.83
C TYR A 175 5.57 -5.39 24.00
N PRO A 176 5.81 -4.67 25.11
CA PRO A 176 7.14 -4.16 25.44
C PRO A 176 8.19 -5.28 25.41
N GLY A 177 9.28 -5.06 24.68
CA GLY A 177 10.36 -6.04 24.46
C GLY A 177 10.13 -7.06 23.34
N ALA A 178 8.98 -7.05 22.67
CA ALA A 178 8.72 -7.89 21.48
C ALA A 178 9.34 -7.31 20.20
N ASP A 179 10.67 -7.10 20.20
CA ASP A 179 11.47 -6.41 19.17
C ASP A 179 11.17 -6.81 17.71
N CYS A 180 10.79 -8.06 17.46
CA CYS A 180 10.45 -8.57 16.13
C CYS A 180 9.06 -8.15 15.63
N TYR A 181 8.16 -7.73 16.52
CA TYR A 181 6.74 -7.49 16.19
C TYR A 181 6.54 -6.34 15.17
N PRO A 182 7.17 -5.16 15.30
CA PRO A 182 6.95 -4.07 14.37
C PRO A 182 7.29 -4.45 12.93
N SER A 183 8.46 -5.07 12.71
CA SER A 183 8.89 -5.53 11.38
C SER A 183 8.16 -6.79 10.89
N PHE A 184 7.63 -7.61 11.79
CA PHE A 184 6.74 -8.72 11.43
C PHE A 184 5.44 -8.20 10.83
N LEU A 185 4.71 -7.35 11.56
CA LEU A 185 3.44 -6.80 11.10
C LEU A 185 3.62 -5.97 9.85
N ARG A 186 4.66 -5.13 9.79
CA ARG A 186 4.91 -4.28 8.62
C ARG A 186 5.18 -5.09 7.37
N ARG A 187 5.91 -6.21 7.44
CA ARG A 187 6.13 -7.08 6.27
C ARG A 187 4.84 -7.71 5.75
N LEU A 188 3.90 -8.03 6.64
CA LEU A 188 2.59 -8.53 6.23
C LEU A 188 1.80 -7.47 5.46
N ASN A 189 1.69 -6.25 6.02
CA ASN A 189 0.80 -5.21 5.47
C ASN A 189 1.45 -4.24 4.46
N CYS A 190 2.76 -4.29 4.19
CA CYS A 190 3.42 -3.30 3.33
C CYS A 190 3.28 -3.53 1.82
N LEU A 191 2.84 -4.73 1.40
CA LEU A 191 2.75 -5.13 -0.02
C LEU A 191 4.08 -5.09 -0.79
N GLY A 192 5.24 -5.02 -0.12
CA GLY A 192 6.55 -4.91 -0.79
C GLY A 192 6.84 -6.05 -1.76
N GLY A 193 6.53 -7.29 -1.39
CA GLY A 193 6.61 -8.41 -2.32
C GLY A 193 5.58 -8.37 -3.46
N ALA A 194 4.38 -7.83 -3.26
CA ALA A 194 3.44 -7.62 -4.36
C ALA A 194 3.95 -6.57 -5.36
N VAL A 195 4.60 -5.51 -4.87
CA VAL A 195 5.32 -4.54 -5.70
C VAL A 195 6.45 -5.22 -6.47
N ALA A 196 7.33 -5.96 -5.80
CA ALA A 196 8.43 -6.68 -6.45
C ALA A 196 7.95 -7.70 -7.49
N GLY A 197 6.80 -8.35 -7.25
CA GLY A 197 6.21 -9.28 -8.20
C GLY A 197 5.58 -8.60 -9.41
N THR A 198 5.03 -7.41 -9.25
CA THR A 198 4.32 -6.68 -10.32
C THR A 198 5.22 -5.77 -11.16
N ILE A 199 6.44 -5.47 -10.72
CA ILE A 199 7.31 -4.51 -11.39
C ILE A 199 8.08 -5.10 -12.61
N PHE A 200 8.13 -6.43 -12.74
CA PHE A 200 8.84 -7.12 -13.82
C PHE A 200 7.91 -7.93 -14.74
N PRO A 201 7.22 -7.30 -15.71
CA PRO A 201 6.35 -8.01 -16.64
C PRO A 201 7.16 -8.96 -17.54
N ALA A 202 6.61 -10.14 -17.82
CA ALA A 202 7.24 -11.17 -18.66
C ALA A 202 7.49 -10.73 -20.11
N ALA A 203 6.79 -9.69 -20.56
CA ALA A 203 7.03 -9.09 -21.87
C ALA A 203 8.39 -8.39 -21.98
N ASN A 204 8.98 -8.00 -20.84
CA ASN A 204 10.24 -7.24 -20.77
C ASN A 204 11.33 -8.00 -20.01
N PHE A 205 10.95 -8.88 -19.06
CA PHE A 205 11.88 -9.55 -18.17
C PHE A 205 11.63 -11.06 -18.17
N ASP A 206 12.65 -11.84 -18.53
CA ASP A 206 12.62 -13.30 -18.43
C ASP A 206 12.97 -13.73 -16.99
N ASP A 207 12.01 -14.32 -16.29
CA ASP A 207 12.15 -14.72 -14.89
C ASP A 207 13.15 -15.86 -14.67
N GLN A 208 13.44 -16.67 -15.70
CA GLN A 208 14.45 -17.71 -15.63
C GLN A 208 15.85 -17.12 -15.82
N ALA A 209 15.99 -16.19 -16.77
CA ALA A 209 17.27 -15.54 -17.05
C ALA A 209 17.70 -14.60 -15.90
N LEU A 210 16.75 -13.89 -15.29
CA LEU A 210 16.99 -12.88 -14.25
C LEU A 210 16.62 -13.36 -12.84
N PHE A 211 16.49 -14.69 -12.65
CA PHE A 211 15.98 -15.26 -11.40
C PHE A 211 16.71 -14.75 -10.15
N LYS A 212 18.05 -14.63 -10.20
CA LYS A 212 18.87 -14.24 -9.05
C LYS A 212 18.63 -12.77 -8.69
N GLU A 213 18.62 -11.90 -9.69
CA GLU A 213 18.37 -10.48 -9.56
C GLU A 213 16.93 -10.21 -9.10
N MET A 214 15.94 -10.89 -9.69
CA MET A 214 14.54 -10.81 -9.23
C MET A 214 14.36 -11.31 -7.80
N SER A 215 14.99 -12.43 -7.44
CA SER A 215 14.97 -12.94 -6.06
C SER A 215 15.59 -11.96 -5.07
N PHE A 216 16.68 -11.31 -5.47
CA PHE A 216 17.31 -10.25 -4.68
C PHE A 216 16.37 -9.07 -4.49
N VAL A 217 15.74 -8.57 -5.57
CA VAL A 217 14.77 -7.47 -5.48
C VAL A 217 13.61 -7.84 -4.57
N MET A 218 13.03 -9.04 -4.71
CA MET A 218 11.94 -9.51 -3.84
C MET A 218 12.34 -9.55 -2.36
N ALA A 219 13.62 -9.85 -2.06
CA ALA A 219 14.12 -9.86 -0.68
C ALA A 219 14.39 -8.45 -0.12
N GLN A 220 14.56 -7.43 -0.97
CA GLN A 220 14.87 -6.06 -0.55
C GLN A 220 13.65 -5.14 -0.58
N MET A 221 12.70 -5.36 -1.49
CA MET A 221 11.64 -4.41 -1.84
C MET A 221 10.70 -4.04 -0.69
N ASP A 222 10.52 -4.92 0.31
CA ASP A 222 9.77 -4.59 1.52
C ASP A 222 10.32 -3.33 2.19
N GLY A 223 11.65 -3.14 2.23
CA GLY A 223 12.30 -1.97 2.81
C GLY A 223 11.91 -0.67 2.11
N PRO A 224 12.26 -0.46 0.82
CA PRO A 224 11.88 0.74 0.08
C PRO A 224 10.37 1.01 0.11
N VAL A 225 9.52 0.00 -0.09
CA VAL A 225 8.07 0.20 -0.14
C VAL A 225 7.51 0.61 1.22
N ALA A 226 7.82 -0.16 2.27
CA ALA A 226 7.27 0.08 3.61
C ALA A 226 7.80 1.40 4.20
N LEU A 227 9.12 1.55 4.23
CA LEU A 227 9.77 2.59 5.01
C LEU A 227 9.64 3.96 4.35
N MET A 228 9.69 4.04 3.00
CA MET A 228 9.38 5.29 2.32
C MET A 228 7.95 5.72 2.60
N ASN A 229 6.99 4.79 2.54
CA ASN A 229 5.60 5.10 2.82
C ASN A 229 5.43 5.62 4.25
N ASP A 230 6.00 4.93 5.25
CA ASP A 230 5.95 5.33 6.65
C ASP A 230 6.61 6.71 6.86
N LEU A 231 7.70 7.01 6.15
CA LEU A 231 8.39 8.30 6.23
C LEU A 231 7.53 9.43 5.63
N PHE A 232 6.95 9.25 4.45
CA PHE A 232 6.07 10.26 3.85
C PHE A 232 4.69 10.35 4.53
N SER A 233 4.20 9.27 5.14
CA SER A 233 2.93 9.24 5.87
C SER A 233 3.03 9.75 7.30
N PHE A 234 4.23 9.81 7.86
CA PHE A 234 4.49 10.25 9.24
C PHE A 234 3.72 11.52 9.61
N TYR A 235 3.70 12.53 8.73
CA TYR A 235 2.96 13.77 8.97
C TYR A 235 1.46 13.54 9.14
N LYS A 236 0.80 12.85 8.19
CA LYS A 236 -0.65 12.64 8.24
C LYS A 236 -1.06 11.71 9.38
N GLU A 237 -0.16 10.84 9.85
CA GLU A 237 -0.36 9.85 10.91
C GLU A 237 0.06 10.31 12.31
N TYR A 238 0.78 11.43 12.43
CA TYR A 238 1.46 11.84 13.67
C TYR A 238 0.55 11.91 14.91
N ASP A 239 -0.68 12.41 14.75
CA ASP A 239 -1.65 12.58 15.84
C ASP A 239 -2.74 11.47 15.84
N GLN A 240 -2.55 10.38 15.10
CA GLN A 240 -3.54 9.30 15.00
C GLN A 240 -3.35 8.28 16.14
N ASP A 241 -4.45 7.83 16.74
CA ASP A 241 -4.48 6.82 17.82
C ASP A 241 -4.47 5.38 17.26
N GLU A 242 -3.71 5.18 16.18
CA GLU A 242 -3.68 3.97 15.36
C GLU A 242 -2.27 3.36 15.37
N ALA A 243 -2.21 2.03 15.49
CA ALA A 243 -0.98 1.28 15.42
C ALA A 243 -0.35 1.39 14.03
N ASN A 244 0.81 2.05 13.93
CA ASN A 244 1.67 2.08 12.76
C ASN A 244 3.10 1.65 13.14
N LEU A 245 4.01 1.51 12.15
CA LEU A 245 5.37 1.06 12.40
C LEU A 245 6.08 1.88 13.49
N VAL A 246 5.96 3.20 13.42
CA VAL A 246 6.64 4.11 14.34
C VAL A 246 6.06 4.02 15.74
N SER A 247 4.73 4.03 15.90
CA SER A 247 4.10 3.84 17.20
C SER A 247 4.41 2.47 17.79
N ASN A 248 4.53 1.44 16.95
CA ASN A 248 4.89 0.09 17.38
C ASN A 248 6.32 0.07 17.92
N TRP A 249 7.28 0.76 17.30
CA TRP A 249 8.63 0.92 17.87
C TRP A 249 8.60 1.66 19.20
N CYS A 250 7.85 2.75 19.32
CA CYS A 250 7.72 3.47 20.59
C CYS A 250 7.19 2.56 21.71
N THR A 251 6.18 1.73 21.43
CA THR A 251 5.57 0.81 22.40
C THR A 251 6.47 -0.38 22.74
N VAL A 252 7.07 -1.01 21.72
CA VAL A 252 7.86 -2.23 21.87
C VAL A 252 9.25 -1.94 22.43
N ASP A 253 9.94 -0.94 21.88
CA ASP A 253 11.34 -0.64 22.21
C ASP A 253 11.47 0.43 23.30
N GLY A 254 10.37 1.11 23.65
CA GLY A 254 10.37 2.19 24.65
C GLY A 254 11.10 3.46 24.19
N VAL A 255 11.24 3.64 22.87
CA VAL A 255 11.90 4.81 22.27
C VAL A 255 10.92 5.97 22.11
N THR A 256 11.45 7.20 22.00
CA THR A 256 10.64 8.38 21.70
C THR A 256 10.26 8.44 20.22
N MET A 257 9.23 9.22 19.90
CA MET A 257 8.83 9.48 18.51
C MET A 257 9.99 10.05 17.66
N ASP A 258 10.80 10.95 18.22
CA ASP A 258 11.97 11.51 17.53
C ASP A 258 13.06 10.46 17.25
N GLN A 259 13.30 9.55 18.21
CA GLN A 259 14.23 8.44 18.03
C GLN A 259 13.72 7.47 16.95
N ALA A 260 12.41 7.20 16.96
CA ALA A 260 11.76 6.33 15.98
C ALA A 260 11.76 6.96 14.57
N LEU A 261 11.56 8.28 14.44
CA LEU A 261 11.72 9.01 13.18
C LEU A 261 13.18 8.96 12.68
N THR A 262 14.16 9.16 13.57
CA THR A 262 15.58 9.06 13.19
C THR A 262 15.91 7.67 12.66
N ARG A 263 15.45 6.62 13.35
CA ARG A 263 15.58 5.24 12.90
C ARG A 263 14.90 5.02 11.55
N LEU A 264 13.67 5.51 11.38
CA LEU A 264 12.92 5.40 10.13
C LEU A 264 13.70 6.00 8.96
N THR A 265 14.25 7.20 9.15
CA THR A 265 15.05 7.89 8.13
C THR A 265 16.29 7.08 7.76
N ASP A 266 17.05 6.62 8.74
CA ASP A 266 18.30 5.86 8.51
C ASP A 266 18.02 4.53 7.83
N ASP A 267 16.99 3.79 8.26
CA ASP A 267 16.58 2.52 7.68
C ASP A 267 16.03 2.72 6.25
N THR A 268 15.28 3.79 5.98
CA THR A 268 14.77 4.13 4.64
C THR A 268 15.91 4.42 3.67
N ILE A 269 16.87 5.25 4.08
CA ILE A 269 18.08 5.56 3.30
C ILE A 269 18.84 4.27 3.02
N HIS A 270 19.10 3.47 4.05
CA HIS A 270 19.83 2.23 3.90
C HIS A 270 19.16 1.30 2.90
N ALA A 271 17.85 1.07 3.02
CA ALA A 271 17.09 0.18 2.15
C ALA A 271 17.14 0.62 0.68
N CYS A 272 16.92 1.91 0.40
CA CYS A 272 16.87 2.44 -0.96
C CYS A 272 18.25 2.52 -1.61
N VAL A 273 19.27 3.02 -0.89
CA VAL A 273 20.63 3.10 -1.42
C VAL A 273 21.19 1.71 -1.67
N ARG A 274 20.95 0.75 -0.76
CA ARG A 274 21.47 -0.62 -0.87
C ARG A 274 20.94 -1.34 -2.11
N ILE A 275 19.63 -1.28 -2.38
CA ILE A 275 19.05 -1.97 -3.54
C ILE A 275 19.59 -1.37 -4.85
N LEU A 276 19.72 -0.04 -4.94
CA LEU A 276 20.30 0.64 -6.09
C LEU A 276 21.77 0.27 -6.28
N ASP A 277 22.58 0.33 -5.22
CA ASP A 277 24.01 0.04 -5.27
C ASP A 277 24.34 -1.39 -5.71
N VAL A 278 23.58 -2.37 -5.23
CA VAL A 278 23.80 -3.78 -5.62
C VAL A 278 23.43 -3.99 -7.09
N LEU A 279 22.39 -3.30 -7.58
CA LEU A 279 21.94 -3.39 -8.97
C LEU A 279 22.80 -2.59 -9.96
N LYS A 280 23.62 -1.62 -9.51
CA LYS A 280 24.50 -0.80 -10.38
C LYS A 280 25.34 -1.61 -11.38
N ASN A 281 25.74 -2.83 -11.01
CA ASN A 281 26.58 -3.71 -11.83
C ASN A 281 25.84 -4.97 -12.31
N LYS A 282 24.52 -4.91 -12.42
CA LYS A 282 23.63 -6.01 -12.84
C LYS A 282 22.94 -5.65 -14.16
N ASP A 283 21.73 -6.17 -14.35
CA ASP A 283 20.90 -5.85 -15.50
C ASP A 283 20.50 -4.36 -15.48
N PRO A 284 20.82 -3.58 -16.54
CA PRO A 284 20.58 -2.14 -16.55
C PRO A 284 19.10 -1.78 -16.59
N ASP A 285 18.26 -2.60 -17.23
CA ASP A 285 16.81 -2.37 -17.31
C ASP A 285 16.16 -2.59 -15.95
N MET A 286 16.65 -3.57 -15.18
CA MET A 286 16.23 -3.78 -13.80
C MET A 286 16.62 -2.62 -12.90
N LEU A 287 17.86 -2.13 -12.97
CA LEU A 287 18.28 -0.95 -12.22
C LEU A 287 17.42 0.27 -12.57
N ALA A 288 17.21 0.53 -13.87
CA ALA A 288 16.40 1.64 -14.34
C ALA A 288 14.95 1.52 -13.86
N THR A 289 14.40 0.30 -13.81
CA THR A 289 13.06 0.02 -13.31
C THR A 289 12.95 0.28 -11.80
N ILE A 290 13.91 -0.18 -10.99
CA ILE A 290 13.91 0.04 -9.54
C ILE A 290 14.15 1.52 -9.20
N ARG A 291 15.09 2.18 -9.87
CA ARG A 291 15.31 3.63 -9.72
C ARG A 291 14.06 4.41 -10.09
N GLY A 292 13.45 4.05 -11.22
CA GLY A 292 12.21 4.64 -11.69
C GLY A 292 11.08 4.49 -10.67
N PHE A 293 10.92 3.30 -10.07
CA PHE A 293 9.96 3.09 -9.00
C PHE A 293 10.22 3.98 -7.79
N ILE A 294 11.45 4.01 -7.25
CA ILE A 294 11.77 4.83 -6.06
C ILE A 294 11.50 6.31 -6.32
N HIS A 295 11.94 6.85 -7.46
CA HIS A 295 11.76 8.27 -7.79
C HIS A 295 10.28 8.59 -8.08
N GLY A 296 9.59 7.71 -8.81
CA GLY A 296 8.15 7.84 -9.05
C GLY A 296 7.34 7.77 -7.75
N TYR A 297 7.78 6.97 -6.79
CA TYR A 297 7.12 6.81 -5.49
C TYR A 297 7.28 8.05 -4.62
N VAL A 298 8.46 8.68 -4.60
CA VAL A 298 8.65 10.00 -3.99
C VAL A 298 7.71 11.04 -4.63
N THR A 299 7.73 11.13 -5.97
CA THR A 299 6.93 12.11 -6.72
C THR A 299 5.45 11.94 -6.42
N TRP A 300 4.96 10.70 -6.42
CA TRP A 300 3.58 10.41 -6.08
C TRP A 300 3.22 10.85 -4.65
N HIS A 301 4.06 10.57 -3.64
CA HIS A 301 3.79 11.01 -2.26
C HIS A 301 3.71 12.54 -2.15
N ILE A 302 4.56 13.26 -2.86
CA ILE A 302 4.58 14.74 -2.86
C ILE A 302 3.33 15.30 -3.57
N CYS A 303 2.95 14.71 -4.71
CA CYS A 303 1.84 15.20 -5.52
C CYS A 303 0.45 14.73 -5.02
N ASP A 304 0.36 13.59 -4.34
CA ASP A 304 -0.92 13.05 -3.87
C ASP A 304 -1.39 13.75 -2.60
N LEU A 305 -2.57 14.36 -2.71
CA LEU A 305 -3.17 15.18 -1.65
C LEU A 305 -3.48 14.39 -0.37
N ARG A 306 -3.49 13.05 -0.41
CA ARG A 306 -3.63 12.17 0.75
C ARG A 306 -2.55 12.42 1.81
N TYR A 307 -1.32 12.72 1.39
CA TYR A 307 -0.18 12.86 2.30
C TYR A 307 -0.07 14.24 2.94
N ARG A 308 -0.82 15.22 2.42
CA ARG A 308 -0.93 16.58 3.00
C ARG A 308 0.43 17.29 3.14
N LEU A 309 1.45 16.90 2.37
CA LEU A 309 2.80 17.48 2.46
C LEU A 309 2.84 18.95 2.07
N ARG A 310 1.86 19.43 1.31
CA ARG A 310 1.68 20.86 1.01
C ARG A 310 1.47 21.70 2.28
N GLU A 311 0.84 21.15 3.31
CA GLU A 311 0.65 21.85 4.58
C GLU A 311 1.99 22.11 5.29
N ILE A 312 3.00 21.25 5.08
CA ILE A 312 4.37 21.47 5.56
C ILE A 312 5.08 22.50 4.68
N TYR A 313 4.96 22.37 3.36
CA TYR A 313 5.53 23.31 2.40
C TYR A 313 5.13 24.77 2.69
N GLU A 314 3.86 25.00 3.04
CA GLU A 314 3.28 26.32 3.32
C GLU A 314 3.61 26.87 4.72
N ARG A 315 4.37 26.15 5.56
CA ARG A 315 4.77 26.65 6.88
C ARG A 315 5.85 27.72 6.76
N ASP A 316 5.67 28.82 7.49
CA ASP A 316 6.64 29.93 7.53
C ASP A 316 7.68 29.79 8.66
N ASP A 317 7.51 28.82 9.57
CA ASP A 317 8.33 28.64 10.78
C ASP A 317 9.46 27.60 10.62
N LEU A 318 9.75 27.18 9.38
CA LEU A 318 10.78 26.19 9.09
C LEU A 318 12.18 26.81 9.04
N GLU A 319 13.17 26.07 9.54
CA GLU A 319 14.59 26.43 9.47
C GLU A 319 15.20 26.09 8.09
N ALA A 320 16.52 26.07 7.96
CA ALA A 320 17.23 25.83 6.69
C ALA A 320 16.81 24.52 5.98
N SER A 321 16.57 23.43 6.72
CA SER A 321 16.06 22.17 6.14
C SER A 321 14.68 22.33 5.51
N GLY A 322 13.90 23.33 5.91
CA GLY A 322 12.64 23.70 5.28
C GLY A 322 12.82 24.31 3.90
N GLU A 323 13.82 25.16 3.69
CA GLU A 323 14.14 25.72 2.37
C GLU A 323 14.51 24.60 1.38
N ARG A 324 15.39 23.70 1.80
CA ARG A 324 15.81 22.55 0.97
C ARG A 324 14.65 21.57 0.70
N PHE A 325 13.77 21.37 1.67
CA PHE A 325 12.54 20.59 1.45
C PHE A 325 11.65 21.24 0.37
N ARG A 326 11.46 22.57 0.41
CA ARG A 326 10.68 23.28 -0.61
C ARG A 326 11.30 23.16 -2.01
N GLU A 327 12.62 23.22 -2.13
CA GLU A 327 13.31 23.00 -3.42
C GLU A 327 12.96 21.63 -4.01
N PHE A 328 13.05 20.56 -3.21
CA PHE A 328 12.68 19.21 -3.67
C PHE A 328 11.19 19.08 -3.96
N PHE A 329 10.35 19.72 -3.15
CA PHE A 329 8.91 19.76 -3.36
C PHE A 329 8.56 20.41 -4.70
N ASP A 330 9.17 21.56 -5.02
CA ASP A 330 8.99 22.27 -6.28
C ASP A 330 9.45 21.42 -7.47
N VAL A 331 10.61 20.75 -7.37
CA VAL A 331 11.10 19.83 -8.41
C VAL A 331 10.11 18.69 -8.66
N ALA A 332 9.57 18.09 -7.60
CA ALA A 332 8.59 17.01 -7.73
C ALA A 332 7.26 17.49 -8.33
N ILE A 333 6.80 18.70 -7.94
CA ILE A 333 5.57 19.30 -8.47
C ILE A 333 5.73 19.69 -9.95
N ASP A 334 6.87 20.26 -10.35
CA ASP A 334 7.12 20.68 -11.73
C ASP A 334 6.96 19.54 -12.74
N VAL A 335 7.41 18.34 -12.37
CA VAL A 335 7.29 17.15 -13.23
C VAL A 335 6.02 16.36 -12.96
N GLY A 336 5.60 16.30 -11.69
CA GLY A 336 4.63 15.34 -11.20
C GLY A 336 3.22 15.87 -10.99
N TRP A 337 3.00 17.18 -10.99
CA TRP A 337 1.65 17.72 -10.83
C TRP A 337 0.90 17.72 -12.17
N VAL A 338 -0.25 17.03 -12.20
CA VAL A 338 -1.15 17.01 -13.35
C VAL A 338 -2.54 17.36 -12.87
N GLU A 339 -3.14 18.39 -13.45
CA GLU A 339 -4.48 18.83 -13.05
C GLU A 339 -5.50 17.70 -13.25
N ILE A 340 -6.38 17.51 -12.28
CA ILE A 340 -7.34 16.40 -12.27
C ILE A 340 -8.21 16.42 -13.54
N GLU A 341 -8.56 17.60 -14.02
CA GLU A 341 -9.35 17.83 -15.23
C GLU A 341 -8.66 17.35 -16.51
N GLU A 342 -7.33 17.26 -16.53
CA GLU A 342 -6.57 16.79 -17.68
C GLU A 342 -6.69 15.27 -17.89
N TRP A 343 -6.94 14.50 -16.83
CA TRP A 343 -6.88 13.03 -16.90
C TRP A 343 -8.07 12.28 -16.30
N ALA A 344 -8.70 12.81 -15.26
CA ALA A 344 -9.81 12.13 -14.59
C ALA A 344 -11.09 12.18 -15.43
N CYS A 345 -11.28 11.16 -16.26
CA CYS A 345 -12.47 11.03 -17.09
C CYS A 345 -13.70 10.65 -16.26
N GLN A 346 -14.86 11.25 -16.58
CA GLN A 346 -16.13 10.73 -16.10
C GLN A 346 -16.44 9.38 -16.76
N VAL A 347 -16.59 8.34 -15.96
CA VAL A 347 -17.00 7.01 -16.44
C VAL A 347 -18.52 6.88 -16.26
N ARG A 348 -19.22 6.48 -17.34
CA ARG A 348 -20.68 6.34 -17.32
C ARG A 348 -21.11 5.32 -16.25
N GLY A 349 -22.04 5.73 -15.38
CA GLY A 349 -22.47 4.92 -14.24
C GLY A 349 -21.51 4.95 -13.04
N PHE A 350 -20.55 5.86 -13.07
CA PHE A 350 -19.66 6.20 -11.96
C PHE A 350 -19.79 7.72 -11.69
N GLU A 351 -21.03 8.16 -11.53
CA GLU A 351 -21.36 9.56 -11.30
C GLU A 351 -21.24 9.86 -9.81
N VAL A 352 -20.23 10.66 -9.44
CA VAL A 352 -20.15 11.21 -8.08
C VAL A 352 -20.96 12.50 -8.08
N VAL A 353 -22.14 12.48 -7.44
CA VAL A 353 -22.97 13.68 -7.27
C VAL A 353 -22.30 14.59 -6.23
N GLY A 354 -21.91 15.79 -6.65
CA GLY A 354 -21.25 16.80 -5.83
C GLY A 354 -20.40 17.74 -6.69
N PRO A 355 -19.89 18.87 -6.15
CA PRO A 355 -18.90 19.65 -6.86
C PRO A 355 -17.69 18.75 -7.19
N ALA A 356 -17.09 18.95 -8.36
CA ALA A 356 -15.71 18.48 -8.58
C ALA A 356 -14.88 19.02 -7.41
N PRO A 357 -14.04 18.21 -6.75
CA PRO A 357 -13.26 18.71 -5.61
C PRO A 357 -12.47 19.93 -6.07
N LYS A 358 -12.74 21.10 -5.48
CA LYS A 358 -12.01 22.32 -5.82
C LYS A 358 -10.83 22.48 -4.85
N GLY A 359 -9.61 22.61 -5.39
CA GLY A 359 -8.42 22.85 -4.58
C GLY A 359 -8.23 21.80 -3.47
N THR A 360 -8.13 22.25 -2.22
CA THR A 360 -7.95 21.38 -1.04
C THR A 360 -9.14 20.47 -0.75
N GLU A 361 -10.28 20.56 -1.46
CA GLU A 361 -11.45 19.69 -1.23
C GLU A 361 -11.29 18.23 -1.68
N VAL A 362 -10.16 17.85 -2.29
CA VAL A 362 -9.76 16.43 -2.36
C VAL A 362 -9.51 15.85 -0.94
N GLN A 363 -9.36 16.72 0.07
CA GLN A 363 -9.26 16.37 1.50
C GLN A 363 -10.56 15.84 2.14
N ALA A 364 -11.54 15.39 1.37
CA ALA A 364 -12.75 14.80 1.93
C ALA A 364 -12.58 13.33 2.34
N TYR A 365 -11.53 13.01 3.10
CA TYR A 365 -11.63 11.99 4.13
C TYR A 365 -10.77 12.41 5.33
N GLN A 366 -11.44 12.94 6.36
CA GLN A 366 -10.96 12.89 7.75
C GLN A 366 -10.78 11.45 8.26
N SER A 367 -11.11 10.45 7.44
CA SER A 367 -10.63 9.10 7.65
C SER A 367 -9.28 8.92 6.96
N SER A 368 -8.25 8.60 7.75
CA SER A 368 -7.20 7.70 7.28
C SER A 368 -7.86 6.50 6.58
N ALA A 369 -7.11 5.70 5.84
CA ALA A 369 -7.56 4.34 5.55
C ALA A 369 -7.82 3.49 6.83
N PHE A 370 -7.82 4.11 8.00
CA PHE A 370 -7.73 3.51 9.32
C PHE A 370 -8.65 4.21 10.36
N ALA A 371 -9.44 5.23 10.01
CA ALA A 371 -10.21 5.95 11.03
C ALA A 371 -11.41 5.14 11.52
N PHE A 372 -11.25 4.52 12.67
CA PHE A 372 -12.32 3.84 13.38
C PHE A 372 -13.14 4.81 14.23
N SER A 373 -14.45 4.84 13.97
CA SER A 373 -15.43 5.16 15.01
C SER A 373 -15.76 3.87 15.75
N VAL A 374 -15.17 3.68 16.92
CA VAL A 374 -15.61 2.63 17.85
C VAL A 374 -16.92 3.12 18.49
N ASP A 375 -18.04 2.49 18.13
CA ASP A 375 -19.26 2.56 18.93
C ASP A 375 -18.98 1.87 20.28
N ARG A 376 -18.67 2.68 21.31
CA ARG A 376 -18.27 2.25 22.65
C ARG A 376 -19.37 1.50 23.45
N THR A 377 -20.45 1.04 22.82
CA THR A 377 -21.64 0.58 23.56
C THR A 377 -21.97 -0.91 23.50
N LYS A 378 -21.13 -1.78 22.90
CA LYS A 378 -21.40 -3.23 22.93
C LYS A 378 -20.29 -4.06 23.57
N HIS A 379 -20.44 -4.27 24.88
CA HIS A 379 -19.83 -5.43 25.54
C HIS A 379 -20.51 -6.71 25.04
N HIS A 380 -19.78 -7.54 24.29
CA HIS A 380 -20.18 -8.92 24.03
C HIS A 380 -19.32 -9.87 24.86
N ASN A 381 -19.97 -10.57 25.79
CA ASN A 381 -19.40 -11.68 26.56
C ASN A 381 -18.87 -12.76 25.60
N MET A 382 -17.57 -13.04 25.67
CA MET A 382 -16.94 -14.14 24.94
C MET A 382 -17.06 -15.45 25.73
N ASP A 383 -17.78 -16.43 25.16
CA ASP A 383 -17.79 -17.82 25.64
C ASP A 383 -17.51 -18.81 24.48
N TYR A 384 -16.66 -18.39 23.53
CA TYR A 384 -16.42 -19.14 22.29
C TYR A 384 -15.14 -19.99 22.30
N VAL A 385 -14.20 -19.70 23.22
CA VAL A 385 -12.90 -20.41 23.29
C VAL A 385 -13.07 -21.85 23.80
N GLY A 386 -14.06 -22.10 24.68
CA GLY A 386 -14.30 -23.42 25.26
C GLY A 386 -14.75 -24.49 24.27
N ARG A 387 -15.46 -24.14 23.19
CA ARG A 387 -16.03 -25.12 22.24
C ARG A 387 -15.08 -25.54 21.12
N SER A 388 -14.18 -24.65 20.69
CA SER A 388 -13.25 -24.95 19.61
C SER A 388 -12.10 -25.88 20.05
N ILE A 389 -11.64 -25.72 21.29
CA ILE A 389 -10.61 -26.59 21.88
C ILE A 389 -11.16 -28.01 22.09
N ILE A 390 -12.40 -28.16 22.56
CA ILE A 390 -13.03 -29.48 22.76
C ILE A 390 -13.20 -30.22 21.42
N GLY A 391 -13.63 -29.54 20.35
CA GLY A 391 -13.77 -30.15 19.02
C GLY A 391 -12.44 -30.64 18.42
N MET A 392 -11.34 -29.94 18.70
CA MET A 392 -10.00 -30.34 18.25
C MET A 392 -9.51 -31.60 18.97
N PHE A 393 -9.77 -31.74 20.28
CA PHE A 393 -9.41 -32.95 21.03
C PHE A 393 -10.26 -34.16 20.64
N GLU A 394 -11.54 -33.98 20.32
CA GLU A 394 -12.41 -35.06 19.84
C GLU A 394 -11.99 -35.59 18.46
N TRP A 395 -11.56 -34.69 17.56
CA TRP A 395 -11.04 -35.08 16.24
C TRP A 395 -9.72 -35.86 16.33
N VAL A 396 -8.79 -35.43 17.19
CA VAL A 396 -7.54 -36.17 17.44
C VAL A 396 -7.84 -37.52 18.10
N ALA A 397 -8.75 -37.58 19.08
CA ALA A 397 -9.13 -38.84 19.72
C ALA A 397 -9.78 -39.84 18.74
N GLY A 398 -10.57 -39.36 17.77
CA GLY A 398 -11.14 -40.18 16.70
C GLY A 398 -10.08 -40.74 15.74
N TYR A 399 -9.06 -39.92 15.41
CA TYR A 399 -7.97 -40.33 14.51
C TYR A 399 -7.08 -41.43 15.10
N TRP A 400 -6.86 -41.41 16.42
CA TRP A 400 -6.05 -42.44 17.10
C TRP A 400 -6.78 -43.76 17.32
N ARG A 401 -8.12 -43.76 17.46
CA ARG A 401 -8.91 -45.00 17.62
C ARG A 401 -9.14 -45.77 16.31
N GLY A 402 -8.91 -45.14 15.15
CA GLY A 402 -9.07 -45.77 13.83
C GLY A 402 -7.89 -46.62 13.36
N LYS A 403 -6.82 -46.77 14.15
CA LYS A 403 -5.58 -47.46 13.76
C LYS A 403 -5.21 -48.71 14.58
N SER A 404 -6.17 -49.29 15.32
CA SER A 404 -6.01 -50.63 15.92
C SER A 404 -7.12 -51.55 15.42
N ARG A 405 -6.74 -52.55 14.62
CA ARG A 405 -7.48 -53.80 14.49
C ARG A 405 -7.46 -54.56 15.81
#